data_AF-A0A353VYQ9-F1
#
_entry.id   AF-A0A353VYQ9-F1
#
_cell.length_a   1.000
_cell.length_b   1.000
_cell.length_c   1.000
_cell.angle_alpha   90.00
_cell.angle_beta   90.00
_cell.angle_gamma   90.00
#
_symmetry.space_group_name_H-M   'P 1'
#
loop_
_entity.id
_entity.type
_entity.pdbx_description
1 polymer ?
#
loop_
_entity_poly.entity_id
_entity_poly.type
_entity_poly.pdbx_seq_one_letter_code
_entity_poly.pdbx_strand_id
1 'polypeptide(L)' 'MIEQSLLEKLVEALRCMPGIGKKSAQRIAHYLLQRDRDGAKHLSSIM' A
#
# COMPACT_ATOMS: atom_id res chain seq x y z
N MET A 1 -16.79 -5.84 15.64
CA MET A 1 -15.92 -4.83 15.00
C MET A 1 -15.04 -5.57 14.00
N ILE A 2 -15.22 -5.34 12.70
CA ILE A 2 -14.34 -5.94 11.69
C ILE A 2 -13.07 -5.08 11.69
N GLU A 3 -11.98 -5.57 12.26
CA GLU A 3 -10.69 -4.90 12.10
C GLU A 3 -10.27 -4.99 10.64
N GLN A 4 -10.15 -3.85 9.97
CA GLN A 4 -9.49 -3.80 8.67
C GLN A 4 -8.07 -4.34 8.81
N SER A 5 -7.74 -5.30 7.96
CA SER A 5 -6.40 -5.86 7.90
C SER A 5 -5.38 -4.73 7.63
N LEU A 6 -4.14 -4.89 8.11
CA LEU A 6 -3.06 -3.93 7.82
C LEU A 6 -2.87 -3.73 6.30
N LEU A 7 -3.12 -4.78 5.52
CA LEU A 7 -3.10 -4.71 4.06
C LEU A 7 -4.20 -3.78 3.52
N GLU A 8 -5.43 -3.87 4.02
CA GLU A 8 -6.51 -2.97 3.58
C GLU A 8 -6.23 -1.51 3.97
N LYS A 9 -5.65 -1.28 5.16
CA LYS A 9 -5.23 0.07 5.56
C LYS A 9 -4.16 0.63 4.63
N LEU A 10 -3.17 -0.19 4.25
CA LEU A 10 -2.14 0.19 3.28
C LEU A 10 -2.74 0.47 1.90
N VAL A 11 -3.64 -0.39 1.43
CA VAL A 11 -4.36 -0.19 0.16
C VAL A 11 -5.13 1.12 0.17
N GLU A 12 -5.81 1.44 1.26
CA GLU A 12 -6.59 2.67 1.33
C GLU A 12 -5.69 3.91 1.42
N ALA A 13 -4.57 3.84 2.14
CA ALA A 13 -3.55 4.88 2.15
C ALA A 13 -2.99 5.17 0.75
N LEU A 14 -2.76 4.14 -0.07
CA LEU A 14 -2.26 4.30 -1.44
C LEU A 14 -3.26 5.00 -2.40
N ARG A 15 -4.55 5.05 -2.05
CA ARG A 15 -5.59 5.69 -2.89
C ARG A 15 -5.65 7.21 -2.75
N CYS A 16 -4.86 7.81 -1.86
CA CYS A 16 -4.73 9.26 -1.81
C CYS A 16 -4.04 9.85 -3.06
N MET A 17 -3.32 9.01 -3.80
CA MET A 17 -2.61 9.40 -5.01
C MET A 17 -3.56 9.60 -6.21
N PRO A 18 -3.36 10.65 -7.04
CA PRO A 18 -4.17 10.86 -8.23
C PRO A 18 -3.98 9.71 -9.23
N GLY A 19 -5.09 9.16 -9.74
CA GLY A 19 -5.07 8.05 -10.70
C GLY A 19 -4.90 6.65 -10.08
N ILE A 20 -4.79 6.54 -8.74
CA ILE A 20 -4.68 5.24 -8.06
C ILE A 20 -6.03 4.81 -7.46
N GLY A 21 -6.75 3.97 -8.22
CA GLY A 21 -7.96 3.29 -7.74
C GLY A 21 -7.65 2.04 -6.90
N LYS A 22 -8.69 1.45 -6.27
CA LYS A 22 -8.60 0.27 -5.38
C LYS A 22 -7.77 -0.89 -5.96
N LYS A 23 -8.00 -1.23 -7.24
CA LYS A 23 -7.28 -2.32 -7.93
C LYS A 23 -5.79 -2.01 -8.15
N SER A 24 -5.45 -0.75 -8.44
CA SER A 24 -4.04 -0.33 -8.53
C SER A 24 -3.39 -0.30 -7.17
N ALA A 25 -4.06 0.24 -6.15
CA ALA A 25 -3.55 0.26 -4.78
C ALA A 25 -3.28 -1.14 -4.23
N GLN A 26 -4.19 -2.10 -4.45
CA GLN A 26 -3.96 -3.51 -4.11
C GLN A 26 -2.72 -4.07 -4.81
N ARG A 27 -2.59 -3.86 -6.12
CA ARG A 27 -1.44 -4.35 -6.89
C ARG A 27 -0.12 -3.77 -6.36
N ILE A 28 -0.11 -2.48 -6.03
CA ILE A 28 1.08 -1.81 -5.47
C ILE A 28 1.40 -2.34 -4.08
N ALA A 29 0.40 -2.48 -3.20
CA ALA A 29 0.61 -3.04 -1.87
C ALA A 29 1.19 -4.47 -1.92
N HIS A 30 0.63 -5.34 -2.77
CA HIS A 30 1.16 -6.69 -2.96
C HIS A 30 2.57 -6.68 -3.56
N TYR A 31 2.84 -5.81 -4.53
CA TYR A 31 4.18 -5.67 -5.12
C TYR A 31 5.22 -5.23 -4.09
N LEU A 32 4.94 -4.19 -3.31
CA LEU A 32 5.82 -3.69 -2.25
C LEU A 32 6.09 -4.76 -1.19
N LEU A 33 5.09 -5.56 -0.82
CA LEU A 33 5.28 -6.60 0.20
C LEU A 33 6.00 -7.85 -0.31
N GLN A 34 5.78 -8.24 -1.57
CA GLN A 34 6.28 -9.51 -2.11
C GLN A 34 7.55 -9.37 -2.94
N ARG A 35 7.75 -8.22 -3.60
CA ARG A 35 8.84 -8.02 -4.57
C ARG A 35 9.75 -6.84 -4.25
N ASP A 36 9.22 -5.79 -3.64
CA ASP A 36 9.99 -4.57 -3.38
C ASP A 36 9.84 -4.07 -1.94
N ARG A 37 10.32 -4.92 -1.01
CA ARG A 37 10.22 -4.64 0.42
C ARG A 37 11.16 -3.53 0.86
N ASP A 38 12.27 -3.34 0.15
CA ASP A 38 13.20 -2.26 0.42
C ASP A 38 12.69 -0.92 -0.12
N GLY A 39 12.03 -0.89 -1.28
CA GLY A 39 11.27 0.27 -1.73
C GLY A 39 10.14 0.64 -0.75
N ALA A 40 9.45 -0.35 -0.18
CA ALA A 40 8.44 -0.13 0.86
C ALA A 40 9.04 0.51 2.13
N LYS A 41 10.19 0.04 2.59
CA LYS A 41 10.93 0.62 3.73
C LYS A 41 11.44 2.02 3.41
N HIS A 42 11.94 2.24 2.20
CA HIS A 42 12.41 3.55 1.77
C HIS A 42 11.27 4.56 1.80
N LEU A 43 10.12 4.21 1.22
CA LEU A 43 8.90 5.03 1.30
C LEU A 43 8.52 5.31 2.75
N SER A 44 8.58 4.32 3.65
CA SER A 44 8.28 4.53 5.07
C SER A 44 9.35 5.32 5.84
N SER A 45 10.55 5.48 5.28
CA SER A 45 11.66 6.21 5.92
C SER A 45 11.71 7.69 5.57
N ILE A 46 11.03 8.10 4.48
CA ILE A 46 11.01 9.49 4.00
C ILE A 46 9.82 10.27 4.59
N MET A 47 8.88 9.57 5.24
CA MET A 47 7.73 10.11 5.97
C MET A 47 7.89 9.88 7.47
#